data_AF-A0A899G508-F1
#
_entry.id   AF-A0A899G508-F1
#
_cell.length_a   1.000
_cell.length_b   1.000
_cell.length_c   1.000
_cell.angle_alpha   90.00
_cell.angle_beta   90.00
_cell.angle_gamma   90.00
#
_symmetry.space_group_name_H-M   'P 1'
#
loop_
_entity.id
_entity.type
_entity.pdbx_description
1 polymer ?
#
loop_
_entity_poly.entity_id
_entity_poly.type
_entity_poly.pdbx_seq_one_letter_code
_entity_poly.pdbx_strand_id
1 'polypeptide(L)'
;MKLTNYNLKFKITHDYLLWFLYPLTKKCKLQNKPIIQSYFNSHFHLYLQRRKNTEEPKKDAILIHSQISKSKILSTKFKNNSKFSIHQFDTYNLVSTLETTGFTHSQAVAIMKSIHALINNLEAAKKKFISRSNLENEIHLFHTSQSELRTEIQSMRKNETTALRAETSNLRKQLETLEQTLKEDLMALKNDVAIDVNERKSSNKAEEKNIEIKIHELNNKFTIILGEIRAILEKSKWDTTRYGMFAIFIIAAFALIVISKETIQKKTHKIKSKL
;
A
#
# COMPACT_ATOMS: atom_id res chain seq x y z
N MET A 1 -18.50 58.37 -16.66
CA MET A 1 -17.93 59.46 -15.85
C MET A 1 -17.15 58.85 -14.69
N LYS A 2 -15.81 59.04 -14.69
CA LYS A 2 -14.82 59.03 -13.58
C LYS A 2 -14.89 57.87 -12.54
N LEU A 3 -13.96 56.91 -12.56
CA LEU A 3 -12.63 56.89 -11.88
C LEU A 3 -12.67 57.07 -10.35
N THR A 4 -12.30 56.01 -9.61
CA THR A 4 -11.30 55.98 -8.50
C THR A 4 -11.23 54.52 -7.98
N ASN A 5 -10.20 53.74 -8.31
CA ASN A 5 -8.88 53.69 -7.68
C ASN A 5 -8.94 53.48 -6.14
N TYR A 6 -9.02 52.22 -5.70
CA TYR A 6 -8.71 51.83 -4.32
C TYR A 6 -7.59 50.80 -4.29
N ASN A 7 -6.42 51.36 -3.98
CA ASN A 7 -5.16 50.71 -3.70
C ASN A 7 -5.32 49.93 -2.37
N LEU A 8 -5.86 48.71 -2.38
CA LEU A 8 -5.94 47.87 -1.19
C LEU A 8 -4.57 47.22 -0.92
N LYS A 9 -3.72 48.04 -0.31
CA LYS A 9 -2.50 47.63 0.41
C LYS A 9 -2.95 46.80 1.63
N PHE A 10 -3.28 45.52 1.43
CA PHE A 10 -3.57 44.60 2.53
C PHE A 10 -2.28 44.37 3.33
N LYS A 11 -2.14 45.13 4.41
CA LYS A 11 -1.18 44.90 5.48
C LYS A 11 -1.58 43.56 6.11
N ILE A 12 -0.71 42.55 5.96
CA ILE A 12 -0.90 41.20 6.50
C ILE A 12 -0.86 41.31 8.03
N THR A 13 -2.00 41.55 8.66
CA THR A 13 -2.18 41.40 10.10
C THR A 13 -2.28 39.91 10.43
N HIS A 14 -1.52 39.51 11.45
CA HIS A 14 -1.13 38.15 11.85
C HIS A 14 -2.26 37.24 12.38
N ASP A 15 -3.51 37.42 11.96
CA ASP A 15 -4.64 36.68 12.56
C ASP A 15 -5.48 35.94 11.51
N TYR A 16 -4.86 34.98 10.81
CA TYR A 16 -5.62 33.96 10.08
C TYR A 16 -6.03 32.86 11.05
N LEU A 17 -7.10 33.11 11.79
CA LEU A 17 -7.71 32.11 12.67
C LEU A 17 -8.34 31.03 11.77
N LEU A 18 -7.67 29.88 11.67
CA LEU A 18 -8.02 28.69 10.90
C LEU A 18 -9.32 28.03 11.42
N TRP A 19 -10.47 28.70 11.26
CA TRP A 19 -11.76 28.23 11.77
C TRP A 19 -12.17 26.86 11.19
N PHE A 20 -11.63 26.50 10.01
CA PHE A 20 -11.97 25.26 9.32
C PHE A 20 -11.32 24.01 9.95
N LEU A 21 -10.33 24.17 10.83
CA LEU A 21 -9.67 23.07 11.55
C LEU A 21 -10.22 22.86 12.97
N TYR A 22 -11.20 23.66 13.40
CA TYR A 22 -11.86 23.55 14.70
C TYR A 22 -12.36 22.12 15.03
N PRO A 23 -12.84 21.29 14.07
CA PRO A 23 -13.26 19.91 14.35
C PRO A 23 -12.11 18.95 14.73
N LEU A 24 -10.89 19.19 14.26
CA LEU A 24 -9.73 18.30 14.48
C LEU A 24 -9.09 18.50 15.86
N THR A 25 -9.16 19.72 16.40
CA THR A 25 -8.52 20.06 17.69
C THR A 25 -9.29 19.57 18.91
N LYS A 26 -10.53 19.08 18.73
CA LYS A 26 -11.41 18.64 19.83
C LYS A 26 -10.98 17.29 20.46
N LYS A 27 -10.17 16.49 19.75
CA LYS A 27 -9.70 15.17 20.20
C LYS A 27 -8.26 15.15 20.75
N CYS A 28 -7.55 16.28 20.75
CA CYS A 28 -6.14 16.32 21.16
C CYS A 28 -5.99 16.83 22.61
N LYS A 29 -5.20 16.11 23.42
CA LYS A 29 -4.86 16.47 24.82
C LYS A 29 -4.32 17.91 24.90
N LEU A 30 -4.77 18.63 25.94
CA LEU A 30 -4.61 20.08 26.15
C LEU A 30 -3.16 20.60 26.06
N GLN A 31 -2.16 19.76 26.35
CA GLN A 31 -0.74 20.14 26.34
C GLN A 31 -0.09 20.26 24.95
N ASN A 32 -0.64 19.60 23.92
CA ASN A 32 -0.04 19.60 22.56
C ASN A 32 -0.69 20.63 21.62
N LYS A 33 -1.72 21.34 22.10
CA LYS A 33 -2.48 22.32 21.32
C LYS A 33 -1.63 23.49 20.79
N PRO A 34 -0.73 24.13 21.56
CA PRO A 34 0.07 25.25 21.04
C PRO A 34 1.15 24.80 20.04
N ILE A 35 1.68 23.58 20.19
CA ILE A 35 2.70 23.03 19.29
C ILE A 35 2.07 22.68 17.95
N ILE A 36 0.91 22.01 17.93
CA ILE A 36 0.22 21.67 16.69
C ILE A 36 -0.21 22.95 15.94
N GLN A 37 -0.64 23.99 16.66
CA GLN A 37 -1.01 25.28 16.05
C GLN A 37 0.19 25.99 15.41
N SER A 38 1.38 25.97 16.04
CA SER A 38 2.56 26.64 15.50
C SER A 38 3.12 25.94 14.26
N TYR A 39 3.15 24.59 14.26
CA TYR A 39 3.56 23.80 13.11
C TYR A 39 2.60 23.99 11.93
N PHE A 40 1.30 24.06 12.18
CA PHE A 40 0.32 24.26 11.12
C PHE A 40 0.41 25.66 10.52
N ASN A 41 0.53 26.71 11.35
CA ASN A 41 0.66 28.08 10.85
C ASN A 41 1.92 28.24 9.98
N SER A 42 3.07 27.71 10.43
CA SER A 42 4.33 27.79 9.66
C SER A 42 4.24 27.03 8.33
N HIS A 43 3.70 25.82 8.35
CA HIS A 43 3.59 25.01 7.14
C HIS A 43 2.56 25.58 6.15
N PHE A 44 1.46 26.14 6.64
CA PHE A 44 0.40 26.73 5.81
C PHE A 44 0.85 28.04 5.17
N HIS A 45 1.67 28.84 5.85
CA HIS A 45 2.30 30.02 5.25
C HIS A 45 3.21 29.64 4.07
N LEU A 46 4.00 28.56 4.20
CA LEU A 46 4.79 28.03 3.09
C LEU A 46 3.93 27.52 1.92
N TYR A 47 2.79 26.89 2.23
CA TYR A 47 1.85 26.41 1.20
C TYR A 47 1.19 27.56 0.43
N LEU A 48 0.75 28.61 1.12
CA LEU A 48 0.15 29.80 0.49
C LEU A 48 1.17 30.62 -0.30
N GLN A 49 2.41 30.72 0.19
CA GLN A 49 3.49 31.40 -0.55
C GLN A 49 3.85 30.67 -1.85
N ARG A 50 3.72 29.34 -1.87
CA ARG A 50 3.88 28.52 -3.08
C ARG A 50 2.74 28.70 -4.09
N ARG A 51 1.50 28.89 -3.62
CA ARG A 51 0.36 29.23 -4.49
C ARG A 51 0.48 30.61 -5.12
N LYS A 52 0.94 31.63 -4.38
CA LYS A 52 1.18 32.98 -4.94
C LYS A 52 2.13 32.97 -6.15
N ASN A 53 3.06 32.02 -6.20
CA ASN A 53 4.01 31.89 -7.31
C ASN A 53 3.47 31.04 -8.47
N THR A 54 2.26 30.49 -8.36
CA THR A 54 1.68 29.52 -9.31
C THR A 54 0.28 29.91 -9.79
N GLU A 55 -0.15 31.17 -9.61
CA GLU A 55 -1.37 31.67 -10.25
C GLU A 55 -1.04 32.40 -11.57
N GLU A 56 -1.47 31.73 -12.64
CA GLU A 56 -1.49 32.02 -14.09
C GLU A 56 -1.35 33.48 -14.58
N PRO A 57 -0.64 33.72 -15.71
CA PRO A 57 -1.26 34.40 -16.83
C PRO A 57 -2.26 33.44 -17.50
N LYS A 58 -3.52 33.89 -17.58
CA LYS A 58 -4.64 33.16 -18.17
C LYS A 58 -4.30 32.61 -19.55
N LYS A 59 -4.73 31.37 -19.78
CA LYS A 59 -4.84 30.73 -21.09
C LYS A 59 -5.79 31.55 -21.94
N ASP A 60 -5.32 31.98 -23.11
CA ASP A 60 -6.08 31.98 -24.36
C ASP A 60 -5.07 32.03 -25.50
N ALA A 61 -5.11 30.98 -26.33
CA ALA A 61 -4.21 30.67 -27.45
C ALA A 61 -2.74 30.47 -27.01
N ILE A 62 -2.13 29.31 -27.19
CA ILE A 62 -1.81 28.77 -28.51
C ILE A 62 -1.61 27.26 -28.38
N LEU A 63 -2.51 26.52 -29.01
CA LEU A 63 -2.30 25.15 -29.46
C LEU A 63 -1.43 25.22 -30.72
N ILE A 64 -0.10 25.27 -30.60
CA ILE A 64 0.82 25.09 -31.74
C ILE A 64 2.02 24.25 -31.28
N HIS A 65 1.98 22.99 -31.71
CA HIS A 65 3.10 22.10 -31.98
C HIS A 65 4.00 21.63 -30.82
N SER A 66 3.74 20.39 -30.42
CA SER A 66 4.72 19.44 -29.87
C SER A 66 5.83 19.02 -30.85
N GLN A 67 6.01 19.72 -31.99
CA GLN A 67 6.96 19.36 -33.04
C GLN A 67 7.38 20.59 -33.86
N ILE A 68 8.17 21.49 -33.26
CA ILE A 68 9.11 22.35 -33.99
C ILE A 68 10.46 22.03 -33.34
N SER A 69 11.08 20.89 -33.61
CA SER A 69 11.93 20.69 -34.79
C SER A 69 12.39 22.01 -35.42
N LYS A 70 13.71 22.20 -35.34
CA LYS A 70 14.58 23.15 -36.06
C LYS A 70 14.86 24.44 -35.29
N SER A 71 16.03 24.50 -34.65
CA SER A 71 17.23 25.24 -35.09
C SER A 71 17.07 26.45 -36.05
N LYS A 72 15.92 27.12 -36.09
CA LYS A 72 15.56 28.08 -37.14
C LYS A 72 14.74 29.25 -36.62
N ILE A 73 14.83 29.57 -35.32
CA ILE A 73 14.45 30.90 -34.85
C ILE A 73 15.66 31.80 -35.08
N LEU A 74 15.71 32.28 -36.32
CA LEU A 74 16.07 33.65 -36.62
C LEU A 74 17.53 34.03 -36.36
N SER A 75 18.43 33.41 -37.11
CA SER A 75 19.59 34.12 -37.65
C SER A 75 19.11 35.20 -38.64
N THR A 76 18.33 36.20 -38.20
CA THR A 76 18.29 37.47 -38.91
C THR A 76 19.61 38.15 -38.63
N LYS A 77 20.64 37.70 -39.37
CA LYS A 77 21.76 38.56 -39.75
C LYS A 77 21.13 39.81 -40.33
N PHE A 78 21.01 40.85 -39.52
CA PHE A 78 20.79 42.19 -40.04
C PHE A 78 21.99 42.47 -40.94
N LYS A 79 21.74 42.38 -42.24
CA LYS A 79 22.66 42.80 -43.28
C LYS A 79 22.88 44.29 -43.02
N ASN A 80 24.03 44.64 -42.47
CA ASN A 80 24.45 46.03 -42.32
C ASN A 80 24.56 46.61 -43.73
N ASN A 81 23.45 47.18 -44.19
CA ASN A 81 23.40 47.92 -45.43
C ASN A 81 24.22 49.19 -45.26
N SER A 82 24.95 49.51 -46.33
CA SER A 82 25.67 50.74 -46.61
C SER A 82 27.04 50.94 -45.94
N LYS A 83 28.06 50.47 -46.67
CA LYS A 83 29.31 51.23 -46.88
C LYS A 83 28.95 52.62 -47.45
N PHE A 84 28.62 53.58 -46.61
CA PHE A 84 28.97 54.97 -46.89
C PHE A 84 30.06 55.32 -45.88
N SER A 85 31.30 55.32 -46.35
CA SER A 85 32.42 55.93 -45.63
C SER A 85 32.17 57.44 -45.64
N ILE A 86 31.31 57.88 -44.72
CA ILE A 86 31.24 59.28 -44.35
C ILE A 86 32.56 59.53 -43.64
N HIS A 87 33.45 60.30 -44.27
CA HIS A 87 34.69 60.73 -43.65
C HIS A 87 34.29 61.60 -42.45
N GLN A 88 34.26 61.03 -41.23
CA GLN A 88 33.75 61.70 -40.02
C GLN A 88 34.63 62.90 -39.62
N PHE A 89 35.80 63.04 -40.22
CA PHE A 89 36.76 64.10 -39.93
C PHE A 89 37.38 64.66 -41.21
N ASP A 90 37.06 65.93 -41.51
CA ASP A 90 37.69 66.68 -42.59
C ASP A 90 38.94 67.39 -42.08
N THR A 91 40.09 66.86 -42.47
CA THR A 91 41.41 67.36 -42.07
C THR A 91 41.75 68.70 -42.73
N TYR A 92 41.27 68.91 -43.96
CA TYR A 92 41.60 70.11 -44.74
C TYR A 92 40.82 71.32 -44.23
N ASN A 93 39.52 71.16 -44.02
CA ASN A 93 38.68 72.24 -43.51
C ASN A 93 39.09 72.69 -42.10
N LEU A 94 39.50 71.74 -41.23
CA LEU A 94 39.98 72.07 -39.89
C LEU A 94 41.30 72.85 -39.90
N VAL A 95 42.24 72.49 -40.79
CA VAL A 95 43.52 73.22 -40.90
C VAL A 95 43.29 74.60 -41.51
N SER A 96 42.49 74.71 -42.58
CA SER A 96 42.19 76.00 -43.22
C SER A 96 41.46 76.97 -42.27
N THR A 97 40.51 76.49 -41.47
CA THR A 97 39.83 77.31 -40.46
C THR A 97 40.76 77.78 -39.34
N LEU A 98 41.68 76.92 -38.88
CA LEU A 98 42.70 77.31 -37.89
C LEU A 98 43.70 78.34 -38.44
N GLU A 99 44.07 78.25 -39.72
CA GLU A 99 44.93 79.25 -40.35
C GLU A 99 44.23 80.61 -40.49
N THR A 100 42.95 80.62 -40.90
CA THR A 100 42.18 81.88 -41.02
C THR A 100 41.96 82.59 -39.68
N THR A 101 42.07 81.87 -38.55
CA THR A 101 41.89 82.41 -37.19
C THR A 101 43.20 82.88 -36.55
N GLY A 102 44.33 82.82 -37.28
CA GLY A 102 45.61 83.39 -36.84
C GLY A 102 46.61 82.38 -36.27
N PHE A 103 46.35 81.07 -36.38
CA PHE A 103 47.34 80.05 -36.03
C PHE A 103 48.36 79.84 -37.15
N THR A 104 49.60 79.55 -36.77
CA THR A 104 50.62 79.15 -37.75
C THR A 104 50.31 77.77 -38.32
N HIS A 105 50.66 77.52 -39.58
CA HIS A 105 50.40 76.24 -40.26
C HIS A 105 50.88 75.03 -39.43
N SER A 106 52.05 75.12 -38.81
CA SER A 106 52.61 74.06 -37.97
C SER A 106 51.78 73.80 -36.71
N GLN A 107 51.22 74.84 -36.08
CA GLN A 107 50.33 74.71 -34.93
C GLN A 107 48.97 74.12 -35.34
N ALA A 108 48.40 74.57 -36.46
CA ALA A 108 47.14 74.04 -37.00
C ALA A 108 47.25 72.54 -37.32
N VAL A 109 48.36 72.12 -37.95
CA VAL A 109 48.65 70.71 -38.26
C VAL A 109 48.85 69.87 -36.99
N ALA A 110 49.50 70.41 -35.95
CA ALA A 110 49.70 69.70 -34.69
C ALA A 110 48.38 69.47 -33.92
N ILE A 111 47.49 70.46 -33.92
CA ILE A 111 46.15 70.36 -33.33
C ILE A 111 45.30 69.34 -34.11
N MET A 112 45.32 69.43 -35.44
CA MET A 112 44.63 68.47 -36.31
C MET A 112 45.06 67.03 -36.06
N LYS A 113 46.36 66.76 -35.97
CA LYS A 113 46.89 65.42 -35.68
C LYS A 113 46.45 64.91 -34.31
N SER A 114 46.43 65.78 -33.31
CA SER A 114 45.96 65.45 -31.96
C SER A 114 44.48 65.07 -31.94
N ILE A 115 43.63 65.84 -32.63
CA ILE A 115 42.19 65.56 -32.75
C ILE A 115 41.95 64.29 -33.56
N HIS A 116 42.68 64.09 -34.66
CA HIS A 116 42.61 62.88 -35.47
C HIS A 116 42.97 61.62 -34.65
N ALA A 117 44.01 61.69 -33.82
CA ALA A 117 44.38 60.59 -32.91
C ALA A 117 43.28 60.29 -31.88
N LEU A 118 42.63 61.33 -31.33
CA LEU A 118 41.52 61.18 -30.39
C LEU A 118 40.29 60.53 -31.05
N ILE A 119 39.97 60.91 -32.29
CA ILE A 119 38.88 60.32 -33.07
C ILE A 119 39.16 58.85 -33.38
N ASN A 120 40.39 58.49 -33.78
CA ASN A 120 40.76 57.09 -34.00
C ASN A 120 40.62 56.24 -32.72
N ASN A 121 40.95 56.80 -31.56
CA ASN A 121 40.71 56.15 -30.27
C ASN A 121 39.22 55.99 -29.95
N LEU A 122 38.39 56.99 -30.28
CA LEU A 122 36.93 56.89 -30.15
C LEU A 122 36.32 55.84 -31.08
N GLU A 123 36.82 55.69 -32.31
CA GLU A 123 36.37 54.63 -33.22
C GLU A 123 36.77 53.23 -32.72
N ALA A 124 37.99 53.09 -32.17
CA ALA A 124 38.41 51.86 -31.51
C ALA A 124 37.56 51.54 -30.27
N ALA A 125 37.15 52.55 -29.50
CA ALA A 125 36.23 52.38 -28.38
C ALA A 125 34.81 52.03 -28.87
N LYS A 126 34.31 52.67 -29.93
CA LYS A 126 32.99 52.40 -30.55
C LYS A 126 32.87 50.96 -31.04
N LYS A 127 33.95 50.33 -31.51
CA LYS A 127 33.98 48.89 -31.84
C LYS A 127 33.81 47.99 -30.62
N LYS A 128 34.17 48.45 -29.41
CA LYS A 128 33.97 47.72 -28.15
C LYS A 128 32.58 47.95 -27.56
N PHE A 129 31.89 49.02 -27.94
CA PHE A 129 30.52 49.27 -27.51
C PHE A 129 29.54 48.42 -28.34
N ILE A 130 28.74 47.62 -27.65
CA ILE A 130 27.64 46.87 -28.26
C ILE A 130 26.57 47.87 -28.71
N SER A 131 26.16 47.77 -29.97
CA SER A 131 25.03 48.56 -30.49
C SER A 131 23.76 48.25 -29.71
N ARG A 132 22.91 49.25 -29.43
CA ARG A 132 21.62 49.06 -28.74
C ARG A 132 20.77 47.96 -29.39
N SER A 133 20.77 47.89 -30.72
CA SER A 133 20.06 46.84 -31.45
C SER A 133 20.60 45.44 -31.18
N ASN A 134 21.92 45.28 -31.05
CA ASN A 134 22.52 43.97 -30.71
C ASN A 134 22.18 43.60 -29.26
N LEU A 135 22.21 44.56 -28.33
CA LEU A 135 21.82 44.32 -26.94
C LEU A 135 20.36 43.88 -26.82
N GLU A 136 19.44 44.57 -27.50
CA GLU A 136 18.02 44.23 -27.51
C GLU A 136 17.76 42.83 -28.09
N ASN A 137 18.48 42.45 -29.15
CA ASN A 137 18.38 41.11 -29.74
C ASN A 137 18.87 40.02 -28.76
N GLU A 138 20.00 40.23 -28.10
CA GLU A 138 20.53 39.28 -27.09
C GLU A 138 19.57 39.14 -25.89
N ILE A 139 19.00 40.25 -25.42
CA ILE A 139 17.98 40.24 -24.36
C ILE A 139 16.74 39.45 -24.81
N HIS A 140 16.30 39.65 -26.05
CA HIS A 140 15.16 38.90 -26.60
C HIS A 140 15.45 37.39 -26.70
N LEU A 141 16.64 37.01 -27.16
CA LEU A 141 17.09 35.61 -27.22
C LEU A 141 17.14 35.00 -25.81
N PHE A 142 17.64 35.74 -24.83
CA PHE A 142 17.68 35.31 -23.43
C PHE A 142 16.27 35.11 -22.84
N HIS A 143 15.34 36.03 -23.08
CA HIS A 143 13.96 35.86 -22.62
C HIS A 143 13.25 34.71 -23.31
N THR A 144 13.55 34.47 -24.59
CA THR A 144 13.01 33.34 -25.35
C THR A 144 13.50 32.01 -24.75
N SER A 145 14.81 31.85 -24.53
CA SER A 145 15.38 30.64 -23.94
C SER A 145 14.95 30.44 -22.48
N GLN A 146 14.78 31.52 -21.72
CA GLN A 146 14.22 31.46 -20.36
C GLN A 146 12.78 30.95 -20.38
N SER A 147 11.96 31.43 -21.31
CA SER A 147 10.58 30.97 -21.47
C SER A 147 10.53 29.49 -21.86
N GLU A 148 11.37 29.08 -22.80
CA GLU A 148 11.52 27.68 -23.22
C GLU A 148 11.88 26.77 -22.04
N LEU A 149 12.95 27.10 -21.31
CA LEU A 149 13.37 26.35 -20.12
C LEU A 149 12.25 26.27 -19.06
N ARG A 150 11.50 27.36 -18.85
CA ARG A 150 10.38 27.37 -17.91
C ARG A 150 9.27 26.40 -18.35
N THR A 151 8.95 26.38 -19.64
CA THR A 151 7.94 25.45 -20.18
C THR A 151 8.41 24.01 -20.13
N GLU A 152 9.69 23.75 -20.39
CA GLU A 152 10.29 22.42 -20.29
C GLU A 152 10.24 21.90 -18.85
N ILE A 153 10.68 22.70 -17.86
CA ILE A 153 10.60 22.33 -16.45
C ILE A 153 9.15 22.07 -16.03
N GLN A 154 8.20 22.89 -16.48
CA GLN A 154 6.78 22.68 -16.18
C GLN A 154 6.25 21.39 -16.81
N SER A 155 6.67 21.07 -18.04
CA SER A 155 6.33 19.82 -18.72
C SER A 155 6.91 18.61 -17.99
N MET A 156 8.19 18.68 -17.60
CA MET A 156 8.89 17.65 -16.85
C MET A 156 8.19 17.37 -15.51
N ARG A 157 7.85 18.41 -14.75
CA ARG A 157 7.11 18.28 -13.49
C ARG A 157 5.74 17.66 -13.68
N LYS A 158 5.01 18.04 -14.73
CA LYS A 158 3.72 17.41 -15.04
C LYS A 158 3.91 15.93 -15.31
N ASN A 159 4.87 15.57 -16.16
CA ASN A 159 5.17 14.18 -16.50
C ASN A 159 5.56 13.34 -15.26
N GLU A 160 6.43 13.87 -14.39
CA GLU A 160 6.81 13.22 -13.15
C GLU A 160 5.59 13.02 -12.22
N THR A 161 4.75 14.04 -12.06
CA THR A 161 3.55 13.89 -11.23
C THR A 161 2.53 12.93 -11.84
N THR A 162 2.45 12.79 -13.17
CA THR A 162 1.59 11.78 -13.80
C THR A 162 2.18 10.38 -13.64
N ALA A 163 3.49 10.23 -13.75
CA ALA A 163 4.18 8.96 -13.51
C ALA A 163 3.99 8.48 -12.06
N LEU A 164 4.22 9.35 -11.07
CA LEU A 164 3.99 9.05 -9.66
C LEU A 164 2.51 8.71 -9.37
N ARG A 165 1.56 9.39 -10.02
CA ARG A 165 0.13 9.04 -9.89
C ARG A 165 -0.18 7.67 -10.49
N ALA A 166 0.42 7.34 -11.63
CA ALA A 166 0.24 6.02 -12.26
C ALA A 166 0.83 4.91 -11.39
N GLU A 167 2.04 5.11 -10.85
CA GLU A 167 2.71 4.17 -9.95
C GLU A 167 1.90 3.98 -8.65
N THR A 168 1.49 5.06 -7.99
CA THR A 168 0.64 4.95 -6.78
C THR A 168 -0.70 4.28 -7.06
N SER A 169 -1.31 4.49 -8.22
CA SER A 169 -2.51 3.76 -8.63
C SER A 169 -2.23 2.27 -8.88
N ASN A 170 -1.08 1.92 -9.43
CA ASN A 170 -0.67 0.54 -9.66
C ASN A 170 -0.43 -0.18 -8.33
N LEU A 171 0.32 0.43 -7.41
CA LEU A 171 0.56 -0.12 -6.06
C LEU A 171 -0.76 -0.34 -5.32
N ARG A 172 -1.73 0.58 -5.42
CA ARG A 172 -3.07 0.38 -4.83
C ARG A 172 -3.79 -0.84 -5.39
N LYS A 173 -3.75 -1.04 -6.72
CA LYS A 173 -4.35 -2.22 -7.36
C LYS A 173 -3.68 -3.53 -6.92
N GLN A 174 -2.35 -3.52 -6.80
CA GLN A 174 -1.60 -4.68 -6.31
C GLN A 174 -1.95 -5.00 -4.86
N LEU A 175 -2.11 -3.98 -4.01
CA LEU A 175 -2.54 -4.16 -2.63
C LEU A 175 -3.96 -4.74 -2.57
N GLU A 176 -4.90 -4.20 -3.33
CA GLU A 176 -6.28 -4.70 -3.39
C GLU A 176 -6.33 -6.16 -3.88
N THR A 177 -5.53 -6.49 -4.90
CA THR A 177 -5.42 -7.87 -5.39
C THR A 177 -4.86 -8.79 -4.30
N LEU A 178 -3.80 -8.37 -3.61
CA LEU A 178 -3.19 -9.15 -2.52
C LEU A 178 -4.14 -9.33 -1.33
N GLU A 179 -4.91 -8.29 -0.98
CA GLU A 179 -5.93 -8.36 0.06
C GLU A 179 -7.02 -9.37 -0.30
N GLN A 180 -7.47 -9.34 -1.56
CA GLN A 180 -8.46 -10.29 -2.06
C GLN A 180 -7.92 -11.73 -2.02
N THR A 181 -6.72 -11.98 -2.54
CA THR A 181 -6.12 -13.33 -2.52
C THR A 181 -5.92 -13.82 -1.09
N LEU A 182 -5.43 -12.97 -0.19
CA LEU A 182 -5.25 -13.32 1.22
C LEU A 182 -6.58 -13.69 1.88
N LYS A 183 -7.65 -12.95 1.56
CA LYS A 183 -8.98 -13.22 2.09
C LYS A 183 -9.53 -14.55 1.56
N GLU A 184 -9.34 -14.82 0.27
CA GLU A 184 -9.70 -16.09 -0.35
C GLU A 184 -8.93 -17.26 0.29
N ASP A 185 -7.62 -17.13 0.45
CA ASP A 185 -6.76 -18.12 1.10
C ASP A 185 -7.15 -18.35 2.57
N LEU A 186 -7.46 -17.29 3.32
CA LEU A 186 -7.96 -17.39 4.68
C LEU A 186 -9.30 -18.14 4.72
N MET A 187 -10.23 -17.81 3.82
CA MET A 187 -11.52 -18.50 3.75
C MET A 187 -11.36 -19.97 3.38
N ALA A 188 -10.48 -20.29 2.44
CA ALA A 188 -10.13 -21.66 2.08
C ALA A 188 -9.53 -22.41 3.28
N LEU A 189 -8.51 -21.85 3.93
CA LEU A 189 -7.88 -22.44 5.11
C LEU A 189 -8.87 -22.65 6.25
N LYS A 190 -9.76 -21.68 6.49
CA LYS A 190 -10.82 -21.80 7.50
C LYS A 190 -11.76 -22.96 7.19
N ASN A 191 -12.15 -23.12 5.91
CA ASN A 191 -13.00 -24.22 5.48
C ASN A 191 -12.27 -25.55 5.61
N ASP A 192 -11.00 -25.63 5.21
CA ASP A 192 -10.18 -26.84 5.33
C ASP A 192 -10.04 -27.27 6.79
N VAL A 193 -9.75 -26.33 7.70
CA VAL A 193 -9.72 -26.60 9.15
C VAL A 193 -11.08 -27.05 9.67
N ALA A 194 -12.17 -26.43 9.22
CA ALA A 194 -13.52 -26.84 9.62
C ALA A 194 -13.86 -28.26 9.14
N ILE A 195 -13.42 -28.62 7.93
CA ILE A 195 -13.57 -29.96 7.37
C ILE A 195 -12.76 -30.97 8.20
N ASP A 196 -11.46 -30.71 8.45
CA ASP A 196 -10.60 -31.61 9.23
C ASP A 196 -11.15 -31.79 10.66
N VAL A 197 -11.57 -30.71 11.33
CA VAL A 197 -12.19 -30.80 12.66
C VAL A 197 -13.47 -31.62 12.63
N ASN A 198 -14.31 -31.45 11.60
CA ASN A 198 -15.55 -32.22 11.48
C ASN A 198 -15.26 -33.70 11.17
N GLU A 199 -14.26 -33.99 10.33
CA GLU A 199 -13.82 -35.33 10.01
C GLU A 199 -13.26 -36.03 11.25
N ARG A 200 -12.38 -35.36 12.02
CA ARG A 200 -11.89 -35.84 13.33
C ARG A 200 -13.04 -36.14 14.28
N LYS A 201 -14.02 -35.23 14.38
CA LYS A 201 -15.20 -35.43 15.23
C LYS A 201 -16.06 -36.60 14.76
N SER A 202 -16.22 -36.78 13.45
CA SER A 202 -16.94 -37.90 12.86
C SER A 202 -16.21 -39.23 13.11
N SER A 203 -14.90 -39.25 12.90
CA SER A 203 -14.02 -40.40 13.19
C SER A 203 -14.11 -40.81 14.65
N ASN A 204 -13.97 -39.86 15.58
CA ASN A 204 -14.09 -40.13 17.01
C ASN A 204 -15.47 -40.70 17.37
N LYS A 205 -16.56 -40.15 16.80
CA LYS A 205 -17.90 -40.70 17.01
C LYS A 205 -18.07 -42.11 16.43
N ALA A 206 -17.43 -42.40 15.29
CA ALA A 206 -17.45 -43.73 14.70
C ALA A 206 -16.69 -44.74 15.59
N GLU A 207 -15.54 -44.32 16.15
CA GLU A 207 -14.79 -45.11 17.13
C GLU A 207 -15.58 -45.33 18.43
N GLU A 208 -16.21 -44.29 18.96
CA GLU A 208 -17.11 -44.38 20.13
C GLU A 208 -18.23 -45.41 19.89
N LYS A 209 -18.92 -45.33 18.74
CA LYS A 209 -19.95 -46.31 18.36
C LYS A 209 -19.39 -47.72 18.22
N ASN A 210 -18.19 -47.87 17.68
CA ASN A 210 -17.55 -49.19 17.56
C ASN A 210 -17.25 -49.78 18.95
N ILE A 211 -16.79 -48.96 19.89
CA ILE A 211 -16.58 -49.37 21.29
C ILE A 211 -17.93 -49.76 21.92
N GLU A 212 -18.98 -48.97 21.72
CA GLU A 212 -20.33 -49.26 22.22
C GLU A 212 -20.88 -50.59 21.68
N ILE A 213 -20.72 -50.85 20.38
CA ILE A 213 -21.10 -52.14 19.75
C ILE A 213 -20.34 -53.29 20.40
N LYS A 214 -19.02 -53.16 20.62
CA LYS A 214 -18.22 -54.19 21.29
C LYS A 214 -18.68 -54.43 22.73
N ILE A 215 -19.05 -53.38 23.46
CA ILE A 215 -19.60 -53.50 24.81
C ILE A 215 -20.92 -54.28 24.78
N HIS A 216 -21.82 -53.96 23.85
CA HIS A 216 -23.08 -54.70 23.71
C HIS A 216 -22.87 -56.17 23.32
N GLU A 217 -21.93 -56.44 22.41
CA GLU A 217 -21.58 -57.81 22.03
C GLU A 217 -21.02 -58.60 23.23
N LEU A 218 -20.11 -58.00 24.01
CA LEU A 218 -19.57 -58.60 25.22
C LEU A 218 -20.66 -58.84 26.28
N ASN A 219 -21.57 -57.88 26.47
CA ASN A 219 -22.68 -58.03 27.40
C ASN A 219 -23.63 -59.16 26.97
N ASN A 220 -23.91 -59.28 25.68
CA ASN A 220 -24.70 -60.39 25.14
C ASN A 220 -24.00 -61.75 25.36
N LYS A 221 -22.69 -61.82 25.07
CA LYS A 221 -21.89 -63.04 25.34
C LYS A 221 -21.91 -63.40 26.82
N PHE A 222 -21.73 -62.43 27.71
CA PHE A 222 -21.80 -62.65 29.15
C PHE A 222 -23.17 -63.17 29.59
N THR A 223 -24.26 -62.62 29.04
CA THR A 223 -25.63 -63.07 29.31
C THR A 223 -25.84 -64.53 28.89
N ILE A 224 -25.35 -64.92 27.70
CA ILE A 224 -25.43 -66.29 27.22
C ILE A 224 -24.64 -67.23 28.13
N ILE A 225 -23.37 -66.90 28.44
CA ILE A 225 -22.51 -67.71 29.31
C ILE A 225 -23.12 -67.84 30.71
N LEU A 226 -23.70 -66.77 31.25
CA LEU A 226 -24.41 -66.81 32.53
C LEU A 226 -25.62 -67.75 32.48
N GLY A 227 -26.36 -67.75 31.38
CA GLY A 227 -27.44 -68.69 31.10
C GLY A 227 -26.96 -70.15 31.04
N GLU A 228 -25.86 -70.41 30.34
CA GLU A 228 -25.23 -71.73 30.27
C GLU A 228 -24.77 -72.23 31.65
N ILE A 229 -24.08 -71.38 32.43
CA ILE A 229 -23.66 -71.71 33.80
C ILE A 229 -24.87 -72.04 34.68
N ARG A 230 -25.95 -71.27 34.57
CA ARG A 230 -27.19 -71.53 35.30
C ARG A 230 -27.81 -72.87 34.89
N ALA A 231 -27.84 -73.18 33.60
CA ALA A 231 -28.33 -74.46 33.10
C ALA A 231 -27.46 -75.65 33.58
N ILE A 232 -26.14 -75.49 33.61
CA ILE A 232 -25.20 -76.48 34.16
C ILE A 232 -25.46 -76.67 35.67
N LEU A 233 -25.71 -75.60 36.41
CA LEU A 233 -26.02 -75.64 37.84
C LEU A 233 -27.36 -76.32 38.11
N GLU A 234 -28.39 -76.01 37.34
CA GLU A 234 -29.69 -76.68 37.42
C GLU A 234 -29.57 -78.17 37.08
N LYS A 235 -28.83 -78.51 36.02
CA LYS A 235 -28.53 -79.91 35.68
C LYS A 235 -27.82 -80.63 36.83
N SER A 236 -26.80 -80.02 37.43
CA SER A 236 -26.07 -80.59 38.57
C SER A 236 -26.98 -80.81 39.79
N LYS A 237 -27.90 -79.88 40.07
CA LYS A 237 -28.94 -80.07 41.10
C LYS A 237 -29.84 -81.25 40.78
N TRP A 238 -30.34 -81.34 39.55
CA TRP A 238 -31.19 -82.46 39.10
C TRP A 238 -30.47 -83.80 39.24
N ASP A 239 -29.22 -83.89 38.79
CA ASP A 239 -28.44 -85.12 38.91
C ASP A 239 -28.22 -85.50 40.38
N THR A 240 -27.91 -84.54 41.25
CA THR A 240 -27.79 -84.78 42.71
C THR A 240 -29.09 -85.31 43.31
N THR A 241 -30.24 -84.72 42.97
CA THR A 241 -31.55 -85.21 43.45
C THR A 241 -31.88 -86.61 42.95
N ARG A 242 -31.52 -86.94 41.70
CA ARG A 242 -31.70 -88.28 41.14
C ARG A 242 -30.86 -89.32 41.88
N TYR A 243 -29.57 -89.05 42.09
CA TYR A 243 -28.71 -89.94 42.87
C TYR A 243 -29.21 -90.11 44.31
N GLY A 244 -29.69 -89.05 44.94
CA GLY A 244 -30.32 -89.11 46.27
C GLY A 244 -31.57 -89.99 46.28
N MET A 245 -32.45 -89.85 45.29
CA MET A 245 -33.64 -90.70 45.14
C MET A 245 -33.25 -92.17 44.94
N PHE A 246 -32.28 -92.48 44.07
CA PHE A 246 -31.79 -93.85 43.89
C PHE A 246 -31.21 -94.43 45.18
N ALA A 247 -30.46 -93.65 45.96
CA ALA A 247 -29.94 -94.08 47.25
C ALA A 247 -31.07 -94.46 48.23
N ILE A 248 -32.12 -93.63 48.32
CA ILE A 248 -33.30 -93.91 49.16
C ILE A 248 -34.01 -95.20 48.69
N PHE A 249 -34.21 -95.38 47.39
CA PHE A 249 -34.81 -96.59 46.82
C PHE A 249 -34.00 -97.85 47.15
N ILE A 250 -32.67 -97.79 47.04
CA ILE A 250 -31.79 -98.92 47.37
C ILE A 250 -31.91 -99.29 48.85
N ILE A 251 -31.91 -98.29 49.74
CA ILE A 251 -32.08 -98.51 51.19
C ILE A 251 -33.44 -99.15 51.49
N ALA A 252 -34.52 -98.65 50.88
CA ALA A 252 -35.87 -99.19 51.06
C ALA A 252 -36.00 -100.63 50.54
N ALA A 253 -35.44 -100.93 49.37
CA ALA A 253 -35.41 -102.27 48.81
C ALA A 253 -34.65 -103.26 49.71
N PHE A 254 -33.50 -102.83 50.24
CA PHE A 254 -32.73 -103.64 51.18
C PHE A 254 -33.51 -103.94 52.47
N ALA A 255 -34.20 -102.93 53.02
CA ALA A 255 -35.06 -103.11 54.19
C ALA A 255 -36.20 -104.12 53.92
N LEU A 256 -36.85 -104.05 52.76
CA LEU A 256 -37.88 -105.02 52.37
C LEU A 256 -37.33 -106.45 52.23
N ILE A 257 -36.13 -106.60 51.66
CA ILE A 257 -35.49 -107.92 51.55
C ILE A 257 -35.22 -108.50 52.95
N VAL A 258 -34.71 -107.71 53.90
CA VAL A 258 -34.48 -108.16 55.28
C VAL A 258 -35.80 -108.61 55.94
N ILE A 259 -36.86 -107.81 55.84
CA ILE A 259 -38.18 -108.16 56.39
C ILE A 259 -38.74 -109.43 55.71
N SER A 260 -38.58 -109.58 54.39
CA SER A 260 -39.01 -110.78 53.67
C SER A 260 -38.26 -112.04 54.14
N LYS A 261 -36.95 -111.93 54.41
CA LYS A 261 -36.16 -113.03 54.98
C LYS A 261 -36.61 -113.38 56.39
N GLU A 262 -36.89 -112.38 57.24
CA GLU A 262 -37.43 -112.62 58.58
C GLU A 262 -38.82 -113.28 58.56
N THR A 263 -39.69 -112.88 57.63
CA THR A 263 -41.03 -113.48 57.49
C THR A 263 -40.97 -114.90 56.91
N ILE A 264 -40.03 -115.20 56.00
CA ILE A 264 -39.78 -116.57 55.51
C ILE A 264 -39.21 -117.44 56.65
N GLN A 265 -38.25 -116.95 57.43
CA GLN A 265 -37.70 -117.66 58.60
C GLN A 265 -38.77 -117.96 59.66
N LYS A 266 -39.69 -117.01 59.93
CA LYS A 266 -40.84 -117.26 60.83
C LYS A 266 -41.79 -118.32 60.28
N LYS A 267 -42.04 -118.35 58.96
CA LYS A 267 -42.86 -119.41 58.32
C LYS A 267 -42.16 -120.77 58.35
N THR A 268 -40.87 -120.87 58.07
CA THR A 268 -40.12 -122.14 58.12
C THR A 268 -40.05 -122.68 59.55
N HIS A 269 -39.85 -121.84 60.56
CA HIS A 269 -39.87 -122.26 61.98
C HIS A 269 -41.26 -122.74 62.42
N LYS A 270 -42.35 -122.15 61.91
CA LYS A 270 -43.74 -122.54 62.21
C LYS A 270 -44.18 -123.82 61.49
N ILE A 271 -43.55 -124.15 60.35
CA ILE A 271 -43.76 -125.41 59.62
C ILE A 271 -42.96 -126.55 60.28
N LYS A 272 -41.73 -126.28 60.75
CA LYS A 272 -40.91 -127.26 61.49
C LYS A 272 -41.46 -127.63 62.87
N SER A 273 -42.30 -126.79 63.48
CA SER A 273 -42.96 -127.08 64.76
C SER A 273 -44.32 -127.77 64.60
N LYS A 274 -44.73 -128.06 63.36
CA LYS A 274 -46.00 -128.74 63.02
C LYS A 274 -45.78 -130.10 62.33
N LEU A 275 -44.52 -130.49 62.13
CA LEU A 275 -44.09 -131.83 61.76
C LEU A 275 -43.52 -132.50 63.01
#